data_AF-A0A956ANW3-F1
#
_entry.id   AF-A0A956ANW3-F1
#
_cell.length_a   1.000
_cell.length_b   1.000
_cell.length_c   1.000
_cell.angle_alpha   90.00
_cell.angle_beta   90.00
_cell.angle_gamma   90.00
#
_symmetry.space_group_name_H-M   'P 1'
#
loop_
_entity.id
_entity.type
_entity.pdbx_description
1 polymer ?
#
loop_
_entity_poly.entity_id
_entity_poly.type
_entity_poly.pdbx_seq_one_letter_code
_entity_poly.pdbx_strand_id
1 'polypeptide(L)'
;MRAPLNLLATLLCGAAVLPAVALAQAPTQPAAPTTADGGIESRIRLRPIDRASVRVLQITGASAYTFEGRVSRVRRAVSLPDAVHGTGVVIGPDGLVLTAAHVVRGGDVLAVLRPGADEPQAARVIYSDAEHDLAVLAVDGPLPDQIALPRTPRPLTLSERLFATGYPLDIRERYPAAVSGELSRENNDGSLQVAMSVNPGNSGGPVIDAEGALVGIMARRGEPTRGVEGIAMLEPLRFVLPAMERARATLAQRPASFGAAERHIVRVMADFVRTTDERPIFEQTAVATLDLAAQAPPSYEAGAMVAAHAWNMQIALLEARNVSVREQLSGEDRALAERLNEMAQRLAAWALAGAPYLTVNYGGLRGIRVSRGQPWVPTPRE
;
A
#
# COMPACT_ATOMS: atom_id res chain seq x y z
N MET A 1 -66.64 -7.67 41.02
CA MET A 1 -66.61 -8.93 41.81
C MET A 1 -66.62 -10.06 40.79
N ARG A 2 -65.65 -10.99 40.68
CA ARG A 2 -64.85 -11.71 41.67
C ARG A 2 -63.46 -12.05 41.10
N ALA A 3 -62.43 -12.04 41.96
CA ALA A 3 -61.17 -12.78 41.79
C ALA A 3 -61.40 -14.29 42.03
N PRO A 4 -60.45 -15.19 41.71
CA PRO A 4 -59.31 -15.50 42.62
C PRO A 4 -57.96 -15.80 41.87
N LEU A 5 -56.76 -15.48 42.40
CA LEU A 5 -55.84 -16.29 43.26
C LEU A 5 -55.93 -17.82 43.01
N ASN A 6 -54.90 -18.65 42.83
CA ASN A 6 -53.46 -18.66 43.12
C ASN A 6 -52.83 -19.83 42.32
N LEU A 7 -51.56 -19.76 41.90
CA LEU A 7 -50.52 -20.71 42.36
C LEU A 7 -49.10 -20.35 41.84
N LEU A 8 -48.21 -20.28 42.82
CA LEU A 8 -46.74 -20.39 42.80
C LEU A 8 -46.08 -20.95 41.53
N ALA A 9 -45.07 -20.23 41.04
CA ALA A 9 -43.78 -20.81 40.65
C ALA A 9 -42.65 -19.82 40.97
N THR A 10 -41.92 -20.15 42.03
CA THR A 10 -40.64 -19.60 42.46
C THR A 10 -39.61 -19.78 41.34
N LEU A 11 -39.17 -18.70 40.68
CA LEU A 11 -37.96 -18.71 39.86
C LEU A 11 -36.82 -18.16 40.70
N LEU A 12 -35.97 -19.09 41.16
CA LEU A 12 -34.73 -18.82 41.85
C LEU A 12 -33.83 -17.89 41.03
N CYS A 13 -33.18 -16.98 41.74
CA CYS A 13 -32.01 -16.24 41.31
C CYS A 13 -30.96 -17.17 40.68
N GLY A 14 -30.73 -17.01 39.38
CA GLY A 14 -29.51 -17.41 38.71
C GLY A 14 -28.89 -16.16 38.10
N ALA A 15 -28.12 -15.41 38.89
CA ALA A 15 -27.23 -14.40 38.34
C ALA A 15 -26.19 -15.14 37.49
N ALA A 16 -26.37 -15.13 36.17
CA ALA A 16 -25.32 -15.54 35.26
C ALA A 16 -24.18 -14.52 35.40
N VAL A 17 -23.19 -14.86 36.21
CA VAL A 17 -21.88 -14.21 36.20
C VAL A 17 -21.29 -14.49 34.82
N LEU A 18 -21.40 -13.52 33.93
CA LEU A 18 -20.54 -13.48 32.75
C LEU A 18 -19.10 -13.38 33.28
N PRO A 19 -18.17 -14.27 32.85
CA PRO A 19 -16.78 -14.06 33.21
C PRO A 19 -16.35 -12.73 32.60
N ALA A 20 -15.87 -11.83 33.45
CA ALA A 20 -15.15 -10.65 33.00
C ALA A 20 -14.02 -11.14 32.10
N VAL A 21 -14.15 -10.92 30.80
CA VAL A 21 -13.02 -11.04 29.88
C VAL A 21 -12.03 -10.00 30.37
N ALA A 22 -10.98 -10.47 31.04
CA ALA A 22 -9.85 -9.62 31.37
C ALA A 22 -9.39 -9.00 30.06
N LEU A 23 -9.55 -7.68 29.92
CA LEU A 23 -8.83 -6.90 28.93
C LEU A 23 -7.35 -7.17 29.22
N ALA A 24 -6.75 -8.07 28.45
CA ALA A 24 -5.31 -8.26 28.47
C ALA A 24 -4.72 -6.89 28.19
N GLN A 25 -4.05 -6.32 29.20
CA GLN A 25 -3.28 -5.11 29.02
C GLN A 25 -2.32 -5.37 27.87
N ALA A 26 -2.32 -4.48 26.88
CA ALA A 26 -1.33 -4.51 25.82
C ALA A 26 0.06 -4.65 26.49
N PRO A 27 0.93 -5.57 26.02
CA PRO A 27 2.23 -5.74 26.63
C PRO A 27 2.93 -4.38 26.61
N THR A 28 3.24 -3.86 27.81
CA THR A 28 4.03 -2.64 27.95
C THR A 28 5.35 -2.89 27.25
N GLN A 29 5.56 -2.18 26.14
CA GLN A 29 6.83 -2.19 25.42
C GLN A 29 7.93 -1.85 26.42
N PRO A 30 8.99 -2.69 26.56
CA PRO A 30 10.11 -2.35 27.43
C PRO A 30 10.65 -0.99 27.01
N ALA A 31 10.91 -0.10 27.98
CA ALA A 31 11.57 1.16 27.70
C ALA A 31 12.87 0.87 26.93
N ALA A 32 13.06 1.58 25.81
CA ALA A 32 14.28 1.48 25.03
C ALA A 32 15.49 1.66 25.97
N PRO A 33 16.49 0.76 25.90
CA PRO A 33 17.68 0.89 26.74
C PRO A 33 18.34 2.23 26.42
N THR A 34 18.47 3.08 27.44
CA THR A 34 19.25 4.31 27.33
C THR A 34 20.72 3.92 27.40
N THR A 35 21.31 3.57 26.26
CA THR A 35 22.76 3.35 26.19
C THR A 35 23.46 4.69 26.00
N ALA A 36 23.88 5.26 27.12
CA ALA A 36 24.98 6.21 27.18
C ALA A 36 26.29 5.45 26.90
N ASP A 37 26.60 5.22 25.62
CA ASP A 37 27.97 4.96 25.18
C ASP A 37 28.06 5.27 23.68
N GLY A 38 29.13 5.94 23.26
CA GLY A 38 29.37 6.35 21.87
C GLY A 38 29.74 5.17 20.96
N GLY A 39 28.89 4.13 20.93
CA GLY A 39 29.04 2.90 20.16
C GLY A 39 28.97 3.15 18.65
N ILE A 40 29.30 2.12 17.87
CA ILE A 40 29.29 2.12 16.40
C ILE A 40 28.00 2.72 15.82
N GLU A 41 26.86 2.48 16.47
CA GLU A 41 25.54 3.05 16.10
C GLU A 41 25.49 4.58 16.15
N SER A 42 26.28 5.23 17.03
CA SER A 42 26.38 6.70 17.10
C SER A 42 27.16 7.34 15.94
N ARG A 43 27.96 6.56 15.20
CA ARG A 43 28.76 7.03 14.05
C ARG A 43 28.04 6.85 12.72
N ILE A 44 27.06 5.96 12.66
CA ILE A 44 26.31 5.68 11.43
C ILE A 44 25.33 6.83 11.18
N ARG A 45 25.52 7.52 10.07
CA ARG A 45 24.57 8.52 9.61
C ARG A 45 23.45 7.80 8.88
N LEU A 46 22.42 7.37 9.61
CA LEU A 46 21.22 6.77 9.01
C LEU A 46 20.35 7.81 8.29
N ARG A 47 20.39 9.08 8.72
CA ARG A 47 19.53 10.14 8.17
C ARG A 47 19.55 10.27 6.64
N PRO A 48 20.69 10.24 5.93
CA PRO A 48 20.70 10.23 4.47
C PRO A 48 19.97 9.02 3.87
N ILE A 49 20.09 7.85 4.50
CA ILE A 49 19.43 6.61 4.07
C ILE A 49 17.95 6.66 4.37
N ASP A 50 17.55 7.13 5.55
CA ASP A 50 16.15 7.35 5.90
C ASP A 50 15.47 8.28 4.89
N ARG A 51 16.15 9.37 4.52
CA ARG A 51 15.64 10.34 3.54
C ARG A 51 15.52 9.77 2.13
N ALA A 52 16.45 8.90 1.74
CA ALA A 52 16.42 8.21 0.45
C ALA A 52 15.53 6.95 0.45
N SER A 53 15.06 6.49 1.62
CA SER A 53 14.19 5.32 1.75
C SER A 53 12.75 5.74 1.53
N VAL A 54 12.16 5.29 0.43
CA VAL A 54 10.81 5.66 0.02
C VAL A 54 9.86 4.50 0.23
N ARG A 55 8.60 4.79 0.52
CA ARG A 55 7.56 3.76 0.57
C ARG A 55 7.11 3.49 -0.86
N VAL A 56 7.14 2.22 -1.25
CA VAL A 56 6.61 1.77 -2.54
C VAL A 56 5.20 1.25 -2.30
N LEU A 57 4.22 1.84 -2.96
CA LEU A 57 2.81 1.48 -2.89
C LEU A 57 2.42 0.76 -4.16
N GLN A 58 1.89 -0.44 -3.99
CA GLN A 58 1.31 -1.24 -5.04
C GLN A 58 -0.22 -1.16 -4.92
N ILE A 59 -0.85 -0.47 -5.85
CA ILE A 59 -2.30 -0.30 -5.86
C ILE A 59 -2.88 -1.50 -6.62
N THR A 60 -3.66 -2.32 -5.92
CA THR A 60 -4.10 -3.65 -6.40
C THR A 60 -5.57 -3.71 -6.80
N GLY A 61 -6.35 -2.68 -6.48
CA GLY A 61 -7.79 -2.64 -6.77
C GLY A 61 -8.52 -1.62 -5.91
N ALA A 62 -9.81 -1.84 -5.72
CA ALA A 62 -10.62 -1.04 -4.82
C ALA A 62 -11.73 -1.88 -4.18
N SER A 63 -11.93 -1.74 -2.87
CA SER A 63 -12.96 -2.45 -2.13
C SER A 63 -14.08 -1.51 -1.68
N ALA A 64 -15.33 -1.96 -1.83
CA ALA A 64 -16.50 -1.22 -1.36
C ALA A 64 -16.71 -1.42 0.15
N TYR A 65 -16.79 -0.31 0.89
CA TYR A 65 -17.07 -0.22 2.31
C TYR A 65 -18.37 0.52 2.54
N THR A 66 -19.17 0.08 3.52
CA THR A 66 -20.40 0.78 3.91
C THR A 66 -20.20 1.56 5.19
N PHE A 67 -20.65 2.81 5.21
CA PHE A 67 -20.67 3.64 6.41
C PHE A 67 -22.02 4.34 6.57
N GLU A 68 -22.32 4.79 7.77
CA GLU A 68 -23.53 5.57 8.05
C GLU A 68 -23.23 7.06 7.86
N GLY A 69 -23.91 7.70 6.89
CA GLY A 69 -23.68 9.11 6.59
C GLY A 69 -24.05 9.99 7.77
N ARG A 70 -23.13 10.85 8.25
CA ARG A 70 -23.31 11.63 9.49
C ARG A 70 -24.54 12.55 9.49
N VAL A 71 -24.88 13.12 8.34
CA VAL A 71 -25.98 14.10 8.24
C VAL A 71 -27.30 13.40 7.92
N SER A 72 -27.31 12.53 6.91
CA SER A 72 -28.53 11.86 6.45
C SER A 72 -28.91 10.62 7.26
N ARG A 73 -28.00 10.06 8.07
CA ARG A 73 -28.11 8.72 8.71
C ARG A 73 -28.45 7.59 7.73
N VAL A 74 -28.22 7.82 6.45
CA VAL A 74 -28.40 6.81 5.41
C VAL A 74 -27.11 6.03 5.29
N ARG A 75 -27.19 4.70 5.31
CA ARG A 75 -26.06 3.82 5.01
C ARG A 75 -25.66 3.98 3.55
N ARG A 76 -24.41 4.35 3.28
CA ARG A 76 -23.84 4.53 1.93
C ARG A 76 -22.64 3.64 1.73
N ALA A 77 -22.28 3.40 0.47
CA ALA A 77 -21.09 2.65 0.11
C ALA A 77 -20.11 3.50 -0.69
N VAL A 78 -18.85 3.46 -0.29
CA VAL A 78 -17.71 4.06 -0.99
C VAL A 78 -16.66 3.00 -1.27
N SER A 79 -15.96 3.14 -2.38
CA SER A 79 -14.92 2.26 -2.85
C SER A 79 -13.55 2.81 -2.50
N LEU A 80 -12.85 2.21 -1.55
CA LEU A 80 -11.51 2.66 -1.18
C LEU A 80 -10.46 1.87 -1.98
N PRO A 81 -9.34 2.49 -2.39
CA PRO A 81 -8.24 1.76 -3.02
C PRO A 81 -7.67 0.68 -2.10
N ASP A 82 -7.41 -0.51 -2.65
CA ASP A 82 -6.65 -1.55 -2.00
C ASP A 82 -5.18 -1.37 -2.36
N ALA A 83 -4.28 -1.45 -1.36
CA ALA A 83 -2.85 -1.40 -1.60
C ALA A 83 -2.04 -2.33 -0.71
N VAL A 84 -0.97 -2.84 -1.32
CA VAL A 84 0.15 -3.48 -0.64
C VAL A 84 1.31 -2.48 -0.66
N HIS A 85 2.23 -2.58 0.29
CA HIS A 85 3.39 -1.71 0.32
C HIS A 85 4.67 -2.45 0.67
N GLY A 86 5.78 -1.82 0.30
CA GLY A 86 7.13 -2.17 0.72
C GLY A 86 7.99 -0.91 0.81
N THR A 87 9.30 -1.12 0.82
CA THR A 87 10.29 -0.05 0.80
C THR A 87 11.04 -0.08 -0.52
N GLY A 88 11.47 1.08 -0.98
CA GLY A 88 12.51 1.22 -1.99
C GLY A 88 13.54 2.23 -1.55
N VAL A 89 14.63 2.32 -2.29
CA VAL A 89 15.69 3.30 -2.06
C VAL A 89 15.98 4.08 -3.34
N VAL A 90 16.09 5.40 -3.21
CA VAL A 90 16.47 6.29 -4.32
C VAL A 90 17.97 6.18 -4.55
N ILE A 91 18.35 5.79 -5.76
CA ILE A 91 19.73 5.53 -6.17
C ILE A 91 20.18 6.53 -7.22
N GLY A 92 21.32 7.16 -6.95
CA GLY A 92 22.05 7.95 -7.94
C GLY A 92 21.32 9.21 -8.44
N PRO A 93 22.00 10.05 -9.21
CA PRO A 93 21.47 11.34 -9.70
C PRO A 93 20.33 11.19 -10.71
N ASP A 94 20.14 9.99 -11.25
CA ASP A 94 19.05 9.63 -12.14
C ASP A 94 17.71 9.41 -11.41
N GLY A 95 17.71 9.41 -10.07
CA GLY A 95 16.48 9.39 -9.26
C GLY A 95 15.69 8.09 -9.41
N LEU A 96 16.36 6.98 -9.73
CA LEU A 96 15.74 5.67 -9.85
C LEU A 96 15.48 5.07 -8.48
N VAL A 97 14.38 4.34 -8.33
CA VAL A 97 14.05 3.64 -7.08
C VAL A 97 14.35 2.16 -7.24
N LEU A 98 15.27 1.64 -6.44
CA LEU A 98 15.51 0.20 -6.30
C LEU A 98 14.58 -0.37 -5.24
N THR A 99 13.95 -1.51 -5.51
CA THR A 99 13.07 -2.21 -4.57
C THR A 99 13.06 -3.71 -4.87
N ALA A 100 12.27 -4.48 -4.12
CA ALA A 100 12.09 -5.90 -4.34
C ALA A 100 11.04 -6.18 -5.44
N ALA A 101 11.29 -7.18 -6.28
CA ALA A 101 10.38 -7.52 -7.39
C ALA A 101 8.99 -7.92 -6.89
N HIS A 102 8.92 -8.68 -5.80
CA HIS A 102 7.64 -9.11 -5.23
C HIS A 102 6.79 -7.96 -4.68
N VAL A 103 7.39 -6.82 -4.30
CA VAL A 103 6.68 -5.63 -3.81
C VAL A 103 5.87 -4.97 -4.93
N VAL A 104 6.33 -5.09 -6.17
CA VAL A 104 5.70 -4.43 -7.34
C VAL A 104 4.97 -5.40 -8.26
N ARG A 105 5.08 -6.70 -7.99
CA ARG A 105 4.57 -7.77 -8.86
C ARG A 105 3.04 -7.75 -8.96
N GLY A 106 2.54 -7.55 -10.17
CA GLY A 106 1.11 -7.59 -10.47
C GLY A 106 0.35 -6.33 -10.06
N GLY A 107 1.06 -5.23 -9.77
CA GLY A 107 0.44 -3.93 -9.51
C GLY A 107 0.09 -3.24 -10.81
N ASP A 108 -1.16 -2.80 -10.92
CA ASP A 108 -1.63 -2.08 -12.11
C ASP A 108 -1.21 -0.60 -12.08
N VAL A 109 -1.15 -0.02 -10.88
CA VAL A 109 -0.62 1.32 -10.64
C VAL A 109 0.35 1.25 -9.46
N LEU A 110 1.53 1.82 -9.63
CA LEU A 110 2.54 1.94 -8.58
C LEU A 110 2.69 3.40 -8.17
N ALA A 111 2.99 3.61 -6.90
CA ALA A 111 3.33 4.91 -6.37
C ALA A 111 4.55 4.85 -5.45
N VAL A 112 5.24 5.96 -5.34
CA VAL A 112 6.37 6.15 -4.43
C VAL A 112 6.04 7.33 -3.51
N LEU A 113 6.09 7.11 -2.20
CA LEU A 113 5.89 8.13 -1.19
C LEU A 113 7.21 8.39 -0.47
N ARG A 114 7.68 9.65 -0.52
CA ARG A 114 8.90 10.07 0.17
C ARG A 114 8.67 10.23 1.68
N PRO A 115 9.71 10.09 2.51
CA PRO A 115 9.63 10.37 3.94
C PRO A 115 9.04 11.76 4.21
N GLY A 116 7.99 11.82 5.01
CA GLY A 116 7.32 13.06 5.41
C GLY A 116 6.60 13.81 4.28
N ALA A 117 6.54 13.28 3.06
CA ALA A 117 5.77 13.89 1.97
C ALA A 117 4.27 13.60 2.15
N ASP A 118 3.44 14.55 1.72
CA ASP A 118 1.98 14.38 1.74
C ASP A 118 1.45 13.68 0.48
N GLU A 119 2.16 13.82 -0.64
CA GLU A 119 1.72 13.29 -1.93
C GLU A 119 2.68 12.22 -2.46
N PRO A 120 2.18 11.00 -2.78
CA PRO A 120 2.91 10.01 -3.52
C PRO A 120 3.01 10.42 -5.00
N GLN A 121 4.07 9.95 -5.65
CA GLN A 121 4.35 10.16 -7.06
C GLN A 121 4.13 8.86 -7.83
N ALA A 122 3.56 8.93 -9.03
CA ALA A 122 3.34 7.73 -9.85
C ALA A 122 4.69 7.08 -10.19
N ALA A 123 4.71 5.76 -10.25
CA ALA A 123 5.93 5.00 -10.53
C ALA A 123 5.68 3.90 -11.57
N ARG A 124 6.72 3.51 -12.30
CA ARG A 124 6.66 2.43 -13.29
C ARG A 124 7.91 1.57 -13.22
N VAL A 125 7.71 0.26 -13.28
CA VAL A 125 8.81 -0.70 -13.42
C VAL A 125 9.49 -0.49 -14.77
N ILE A 126 10.79 -0.17 -14.75
CA ILE A 126 11.64 -0.08 -15.94
C ILE A 126 12.56 -1.29 -16.09
N TYR A 127 12.76 -2.03 -15.01
CA TYR A 127 13.46 -3.30 -14.99
C TYR A 127 12.99 -4.16 -13.82
N SER A 128 12.91 -5.47 -14.04
CA SER A 128 12.62 -6.45 -12.98
C SER A 128 13.39 -7.73 -13.23
N ASP A 129 13.84 -8.34 -12.14
CA ASP A 129 14.51 -9.62 -12.08
C ASP A 129 13.82 -10.46 -11.00
N ALA A 130 13.02 -11.44 -11.42
CA ALA A 130 12.28 -12.28 -10.47
C ALA A 130 13.16 -13.35 -9.81
N GLU A 131 14.31 -13.69 -10.41
CA GLU A 131 15.24 -14.68 -9.87
C GLU A 131 15.96 -14.12 -8.63
N HIS A 132 16.40 -12.87 -8.73
CA HIS A 132 17.05 -12.15 -7.62
C HIS A 132 16.10 -11.22 -6.86
N ASP A 133 14.79 -11.32 -7.08
CA ASP A 133 13.77 -10.48 -6.42
C ASP A 133 14.08 -8.97 -6.46
N LEU A 134 14.59 -8.46 -7.59
CA LEU A 134 14.94 -7.04 -7.77
C LEU A 134 13.98 -6.35 -8.75
N ALA A 135 13.63 -5.10 -8.46
CA ALA A 135 12.97 -4.21 -9.41
C ALA A 135 13.53 -2.79 -9.33
N VAL A 136 13.55 -2.11 -10.47
CA VAL A 136 13.95 -0.72 -10.58
C VAL A 136 12.78 0.07 -11.17
N LEU A 137 12.42 1.17 -10.51
CA LEU A 137 11.30 2.03 -10.87
C LEU A 137 11.80 3.39 -11.34
N ALA A 138 11.16 3.90 -12.39
CA ALA A 138 11.14 5.33 -12.69
C ALA A 138 9.95 5.98 -11.97
N VAL A 139 10.08 7.25 -11.59
CA VAL A 139 9.08 8.00 -10.82
C VAL A 139 8.68 9.28 -11.55
N ASP A 140 7.41 9.68 -11.43
CA ASP A 140 6.83 10.89 -12.02
C ASP A 140 7.29 12.11 -11.21
N GLY A 141 8.41 12.70 -11.63
CA GLY A 141 9.00 13.89 -11.03
C GLY A 141 10.28 13.62 -10.22
N PRO A 142 10.92 14.69 -9.72
CA PRO A 142 12.23 14.59 -9.07
C PRO A 142 12.14 13.92 -7.69
N LEU A 143 13.21 13.22 -7.32
CA LEU A 143 13.46 12.72 -5.97
C LEU A 143 14.75 13.37 -5.44
N PRO A 144 14.69 14.26 -4.43
CA PRO A 144 15.82 15.10 -4.04
C PRO A 144 16.86 14.38 -3.17
N ASP A 145 16.44 13.34 -2.45
CA ASP A 145 17.27 12.59 -1.52
C ASP A 145 17.62 11.24 -2.15
N GLN A 146 18.91 10.91 -2.23
CA GLN A 146 19.43 9.72 -2.89
C GLN A 146 20.68 9.21 -2.17
N ILE A 147 21.00 7.93 -2.35
CA ILE A 147 22.27 7.37 -1.93
C ILE A 147 23.14 7.01 -3.15
N ALA A 148 24.46 6.99 -2.92
CA ALA A 148 25.40 6.52 -3.92
C ALA A 148 25.31 5.00 -4.05
N LEU A 149 25.29 4.50 -5.29
CA LEU A 149 25.49 3.09 -5.59
C LEU A 149 27.00 2.81 -5.68
N PRO A 150 27.58 1.97 -4.81
CA PRO A 150 28.99 1.62 -4.91
C PRO A 150 29.29 0.96 -6.25
N ARG A 151 30.41 1.31 -6.88
CA ARG A 151 30.80 0.76 -8.20
C ARG A 151 31.28 -0.69 -8.14
N THR A 152 31.75 -1.11 -6.98
CA THR A 152 32.35 -2.43 -6.78
C THR A 152 31.77 -3.03 -5.50
N PRO A 153 31.13 -4.20 -5.58
CA PRO A 153 30.73 -4.92 -4.38
C PRO A 153 31.97 -5.31 -3.60
N ARG A 154 31.97 -5.10 -2.29
CA ARG A 154 32.96 -5.75 -1.42
C ARG A 154 32.41 -7.08 -0.91
N PRO A 155 33.27 -8.07 -0.62
CA PRO A 155 32.85 -9.24 0.14
C PRO A 155 32.32 -8.82 1.51
N LEU A 156 31.18 -9.38 1.89
CA LEU A 156 30.66 -9.30 3.26
C LEU A 156 31.17 -10.51 4.04
N THR A 157 31.44 -10.31 5.32
CA THR A 157 31.97 -11.34 6.22
C THR A 157 30.88 -11.88 7.15
N LEU A 158 30.99 -13.14 7.58
CA LEU A 158 30.06 -13.70 8.55
C LEU A 158 30.13 -12.89 9.86
N SER A 159 28.98 -12.75 10.53
CA SER A 159 28.78 -11.90 11.71
C SER A 159 29.01 -10.41 11.48
N GLU A 160 29.17 -9.97 10.23
CA GLU A 160 29.29 -8.56 9.92
C GLU A 160 27.98 -7.83 10.25
N ARG A 161 28.09 -6.71 10.96
CA ARG A 161 26.95 -5.88 11.38
C ARG A 161 26.39 -5.12 10.19
N LEU A 162 25.09 -5.26 9.98
CA LEU A 162 24.34 -4.64 8.89
C LEU A 162 23.13 -3.88 9.42
N PHE A 163 22.71 -2.85 8.69
CA PHE A 163 21.58 -2.00 9.03
C PHE A 163 20.62 -1.92 7.86
N ALA A 164 19.34 -2.12 8.09
CA ALA A 164 18.30 -1.97 7.08
C ALA A 164 17.35 -0.84 7.47
N THR A 165 16.83 -0.13 6.49
CA THR A 165 15.83 0.93 6.68
C THR A 165 14.57 0.58 5.89
N GLY A 166 13.40 0.79 6.47
CA GLY A 166 12.15 0.54 5.76
C GLY A 166 10.91 0.99 6.49
N TYR A 167 9.76 0.72 5.89
CA TYR A 167 8.44 1.12 6.39
C TYR A 167 7.70 -0.09 6.96
N PRO A 168 7.97 -0.53 8.19
CA PRO A 168 7.32 -1.70 8.75
C PRO A 168 5.83 -1.45 8.97
N LEU A 169 5.02 -2.47 8.68
CA LEU A 169 3.63 -2.63 9.10
C LEU A 169 2.61 -1.63 8.53
N ASP A 170 2.41 -0.46 9.15
CA ASP A 170 1.27 0.42 8.83
C ASP A 170 1.57 1.28 7.59
N ILE A 171 0.63 1.29 6.64
CA ILE A 171 0.70 2.09 5.41
C ILE A 171 0.75 3.60 5.69
N ARG A 172 0.27 4.04 6.86
CA ARG A 172 0.17 5.44 7.29
C ARG A 172 1.45 5.99 7.90
N GLU A 173 2.43 5.15 8.24
CA GLU A 173 3.70 5.63 8.80
C GLU A 173 4.45 6.47 7.77
N ARG A 174 4.77 7.71 8.15
CA ARG A 174 5.35 8.71 7.24
C ARG A 174 6.87 8.70 7.20
N TYR A 175 7.51 8.01 8.12
CA TYR A 175 8.96 7.92 8.20
C TYR A 175 9.36 6.45 8.29
N PRO A 176 10.49 6.07 7.68
CA PRO A 176 11.01 4.73 7.82
C PRO A 176 11.60 4.53 9.22
N ALA A 177 11.71 3.27 9.62
CA ALA A 177 12.41 2.82 10.80
C ALA A 177 13.65 2.01 10.39
N ALA A 178 14.71 2.13 11.17
CA ALA A 178 15.92 1.34 11.00
C ALA A 178 15.91 0.10 11.90
N VAL A 179 16.48 -0.98 11.41
CA VAL A 179 16.76 -2.21 12.15
C VAL A 179 18.19 -2.65 11.89
N SER A 180 18.83 -3.27 12.87
CA SER A 180 20.19 -3.81 12.74
C SER A 180 20.20 -5.32 12.93
N GLY A 181 21.16 -5.99 12.31
CA GLY A 181 21.36 -7.42 12.40
C GLY A 181 22.76 -7.80 11.92
N GLU A 182 22.98 -9.09 11.71
CA GLU A 182 24.28 -9.61 11.33
C GLU A 182 24.18 -10.58 10.17
N LEU A 183 25.17 -10.59 9.27
CA LEU A 183 25.25 -11.60 8.22
C LEU A 183 25.42 -12.99 8.86
N SER A 184 24.51 -13.90 8.58
CA SER A 184 24.53 -15.25 9.16
C SER A 184 25.06 -16.29 8.19
N ARG A 185 24.76 -16.16 6.88
CA ARG A 185 25.11 -17.18 5.89
C ARG A 185 25.05 -16.64 4.46
N GLU A 186 25.85 -17.22 3.57
CA GLU A 186 25.68 -17.15 2.12
C GLU A 186 25.08 -18.46 1.59
N ASN A 187 24.06 -18.37 0.75
CA ASN A 187 23.40 -19.52 0.13
C ASN A 187 24.09 -19.89 -1.20
N ASN A 188 23.79 -21.08 -1.71
CA ASN A 188 24.37 -21.58 -2.96
C ASN A 188 23.98 -20.75 -4.20
N ASP A 189 22.81 -20.10 -4.17
CA ASP A 189 22.34 -19.16 -5.20
C ASP A 189 22.96 -17.77 -5.07
N GLY A 190 23.79 -17.55 -4.05
CA GLY A 190 24.41 -16.27 -3.75
C GLY A 190 23.51 -15.27 -3.01
N SER A 191 22.29 -15.63 -2.65
CA SER A 191 21.53 -14.81 -1.71
C SER A 191 22.17 -14.85 -0.31
N LEU A 192 22.03 -13.77 0.45
CA LEU A 192 22.60 -13.67 1.79
C LEU A 192 21.50 -13.79 2.84
N GLN A 193 21.78 -14.51 3.92
CA GLN A 193 20.91 -14.58 5.09
C GLN A 193 21.43 -13.63 6.15
N VAL A 194 20.53 -12.85 6.75
CA VAL A 194 20.84 -11.96 7.86
C VAL A 194 19.99 -12.31 9.06
N ALA A 195 20.62 -12.37 10.24
CA ALA A 195 19.94 -12.48 11.52
C ALA A 195 19.45 -11.08 11.91
N MET A 196 18.21 -10.74 11.53
CA MET A 196 17.63 -9.41 11.68
C MET A 196 16.10 -9.52 11.84
N SER A 197 15.54 -8.77 12.80
CA SER A 197 14.10 -8.69 13.00
C SER A 197 13.44 -7.82 11.92
N VAL A 198 13.01 -8.47 10.83
CA VAL A 198 12.31 -7.81 9.73
C VAL A 198 10.82 -8.10 9.76
N ASN A 199 10.03 -7.06 9.46
CA ASN A 199 8.58 -7.14 9.35
C ASN A 199 8.15 -6.91 7.88
N PRO A 200 6.92 -7.30 7.50
CA PRO A 200 6.31 -6.83 6.26
C PRO A 200 6.44 -5.32 6.13
N GLY A 201 6.83 -4.85 4.95
CA GLY A 201 7.12 -3.45 4.68
C GLY A 201 8.61 -3.11 4.59
N ASN A 202 9.51 -3.88 5.22
CA ASN A 202 10.97 -3.71 5.04
C ASN A 202 11.48 -4.22 3.68
N SER A 203 10.74 -5.12 3.02
CA SER A 203 11.08 -5.65 1.70
C SER A 203 11.34 -4.54 0.69
N GLY A 204 12.46 -4.65 -0.01
CA GLY A 204 12.99 -3.69 -0.98
C GLY A 204 13.79 -2.53 -0.38
N GLY A 205 13.85 -2.41 0.95
CA GLY A 205 14.60 -1.34 1.62
C GLY A 205 16.12 -1.53 1.54
N PRO A 206 16.90 -0.44 1.66
CA PRO A 206 18.35 -0.52 1.57
C PRO A 206 18.93 -1.25 2.78
N VAL A 207 19.99 -2.04 2.54
CA VAL A 207 20.84 -2.58 3.59
C VAL A 207 22.24 -2.02 3.45
N ILE A 208 22.81 -1.55 4.56
CA ILE A 208 24.12 -0.91 4.62
C ILE A 208 25.05 -1.55 5.64
N ASP A 209 26.35 -1.33 5.46
CA ASP A 209 27.36 -1.62 6.46
C ASP A 209 27.56 -0.48 7.48
N ALA A 210 28.51 -0.66 8.39
CA ALA A 210 28.82 0.31 9.44
C ALA A 210 29.42 1.63 8.90
N GLU A 211 29.92 1.63 7.67
CA GLU A 211 30.40 2.80 6.95
C GLU A 211 29.26 3.56 6.25
N GLY A 212 28.05 3.01 6.26
CA GLY A 212 26.89 3.56 5.58
C GLY A 212 26.89 3.30 4.07
N ALA A 213 27.73 2.40 3.58
CA ALA A 213 27.75 2.01 2.18
C ALA A 213 26.62 1.01 1.91
N LEU A 214 25.91 1.19 0.79
CA LEU A 214 24.92 0.22 0.33
C LEU A 214 25.59 -1.12 0.05
N VAL A 215 25.10 -2.19 0.66
CA VAL A 215 25.59 -3.56 0.43
C VAL A 215 24.57 -4.43 -0.31
N GLY A 216 23.30 -3.99 -0.36
CA GLY A 216 22.21 -4.71 -1.02
C GLY A 216 20.85 -4.13 -0.66
N ILE A 217 19.80 -4.88 -0.96
CA ILE A 217 18.44 -4.58 -0.47
C ILE A 217 17.89 -5.76 0.33
N MET A 218 16.97 -5.46 1.23
CA MET A 218 16.16 -6.46 1.89
C MET A 218 15.23 -7.08 0.85
N ALA A 219 15.20 -8.40 0.72
CA ALA A 219 14.29 -9.08 -0.21
C ALA A 219 13.12 -9.69 0.58
N ARG A 220 12.99 -11.02 0.58
CA ARG A 220 11.95 -11.74 1.33
C ARG A 220 12.36 -12.07 2.77
N ARG A 221 11.36 -12.29 3.63
CA ARG A 221 11.54 -13.07 4.86
C ARG A 221 11.84 -14.53 4.47
N GLY A 222 12.69 -15.22 5.24
CA GLY A 222 12.87 -16.66 5.08
C GLY A 222 11.51 -17.39 5.18
N GLU A 223 11.38 -18.52 4.49
CA GLU A 223 10.11 -19.25 4.41
C GLU A 223 9.63 -19.69 5.81
N PRO A 224 8.38 -19.39 6.23
CA PRO A 224 7.86 -19.73 7.55
C PRO A 224 7.88 -21.23 7.87
N THR A 225 7.91 -22.08 6.82
CA THR A 225 7.86 -23.55 6.91
C THR A 225 9.04 -24.17 7.65
N ARG A 226 10.09 -23.41 7.98
CA ARG A 226 11.22 -23.88 8.80
C ARG A 226 11.23 -23.39 10.24
N GLY A 227 10.25 -22.59 10.67
CA GLY A 227 10.12 -22.17 12.07
C GLY A 227 11.26 -21.28 12.59
N VAL A 228 12.07 -20.69 11.70
CA VAL A 228 13.18 -19.81 12.11
C VAL A 228 12.71 -18.36 12.04
N GLU A 229 12.23 -17.86 13.18
CA GLU A 229 12.05 -16.42 13.37
C GLU A 229 13.41 -15.70 13.37
N GLY A 230 13.45 -14.48 12.86
CA GLY A 230 14.66 -13.64 12.90
C GLY A 230 15.67 -13.84 11.77
N ILE A 231 15.37 -14.64 10.73
CA ILE A 231 16.20 -14.70 9.50
C ILE A 231 15.49 -13.99 8.34
N ALA A 232 16.21 -13.07 7.71
CA ALA A 232 15.80 -12.36 6.49
C ALA A 232 16.75 -12.65 5.34
N MET A 233 16.26 -12.47 4.11
CA MET A 233 17.06 -12.57 2.90
C MET A 233 17.50 -11.18 2.43
N LEU A 234 18.78 -11.07 2.10
CA LEU A 234 19.41 -9.90 1.54
C LEU A 234 19.88 -10.23 0.13
N GLU A 235 19.55 -9.35 -0.81
CA GLU A 235 20.02 -9.44 -2.19
C GLU A 235 21.23 -8.53 -2.37
N PRO A 236 22.44 -9.10 -2.54
CA PRO A 236 23.69 -8.35 -2.47
C PRO A 236 23.94 -7.49 -3.72
N LEU A 237 24.81 -6.50 -3.54
CA LEU A 237 25.14 -5.51 -4.57
C LEU A 237 25.57 -6.09 -5.92
N ARG A 238 26.16 -7.29 -5.93
CA ARG A 238 26.57 -7.98 -7.16
C ARG A 238 25.41 -8.28 -8.12
N PHE A 239 24.19 -8.44 -7.61
CA PHE A 239 22.99 -8.61 -8.44
C PHE A 239 22.30 -7.27 -8.71
N VAL A 240 22.38 -6.34 -7.75
CA VAL A 240 21.85 -4.97 -7.89
C VAL A 240 22.55 -4.19 -9.01
N LEU A 241 23.88 -4.29 -9.14
CA LEU A 241 24.63 -3.51 -10.12
C LEU A 241 24.20 -3.79 -11.57
N PRO A 242 24.19 -5.06 -12.04
CA PRO A 242 23.67 -5.36 -13.38
C PRO A 242 22.20 -4.96 -13.57
N ALA A 243 21.36 -5.08 -12.53
CA ALA A 243 19.96 -4.65 -12.61
C ALA A 243 19.82 -3.14 -12.84
N MET A 244 20.61 -2.33 -12.13
CA MET A 244 20.64 -0.87 -12.30
C MET A 244 21.19 -0.45 -13.67
N GLU A 245 22.20 -1.14 -14.19
CA GLU A 245 22.73 -0.90 -15.54
C GLU A 245 21.69 -1.18 -16.61
N ARG A 246 20.99 -2.32 -16.52
CA ARG A 246 19.91 -2.68 -17.46
C ARG A 246 18.75 -1.70 -17.38
N ALA A 247 18.36 -1.28 -16.18
CA ALA A 247 17.31 -0.28 -15.98
C ALA A 247 17.65 1.05 -16.67
N ARG A 248 18.88 1.55 -16.49
CA ARG A 248 19.37 2.77 -17.17
C ARG A 248 19.38 2.63 -18.68
N ALA A 249 19.80 1.49 -19.20
CA ALA A 249 19.78 1.21 -20.64
C ALA A 249 18.34 1.22 -21.20
N THR A 250 17.38 0.61 -20.49
CA THR A 250 15.96 0.66 -20.84
C THR A 250 15.45 2.10 -20.87
N LEU A 251 15.74 2.88 -19.83
CA LEU A 251 15.27 4.26 -19.71
C LEU A 251 15.85 5.16 -20.81
N ALA A 252 17.11 4.95 -21.18
CA ALA A 252 17.78 5.69 -22.26
C ALA A 252 17.13 5.43 -23.63
N GLN A 253 16.64 4.21 -23.88
CA GLN A 253 15.95 3.87 -25.12
C GLN A 253 14.48 4.28 -25.11
N ARG A 254 13.82 4.17 -23.95
CA ARG A 254 12.40 4.44 -23.77
C ARG A 254 12.18 5.14 -22.43
N PRO A 255 12.15 6.49 -22.43
CA PRO A 255 11.82 7.26 -21.25
C PRO A 255 10.49 6.82 -20.65
N ALA A 256 10.41 6.79 -19.32
CA ALA A 256 9.16 6.51 -18.63
C ALA A 256 8.14 7.63 -18.90
N SER A 257 6.89 7.25 -19.09
CA SER A 257 5.78 8.17 -19.31
C SER A 257 4.63 7.82 -18.39
N PHE A 258 3.96 8.84 -17.84
CA PHE A 258 2.89 8.66 -16.87
C PHE A 258 1.59 9.23 -17.41
N GLY A 259 0.53 8.43 -17.39
CA GLY A 259 -0.80 8.78 -17.88
C GLY A 259 -1.63 9.56 -16.85
N ALA A 260 -2.68 10.23 -17.32
CA ALA A 260 -3.60 10.95 -16.43
C ALA A 260 -4.31 10.03 -15.43
N ALA A 261 -4.69 8.82 -15.85
CA ALA A 261 -5.34 7.83 -14.97
C ALA A 261 -4.42 7.35 -13.85
N GLU A 262 -3.15 7.04 -14.15
CA GLU A 262 -2.15 6.63 -13.15
C GLU A 262 -1.97 7.74 -12.10
N ARG A 263 -1.72 8.98 -12.54
CA ARG A 263 -1.60 10.13 -11.65
C ARG A 263 -2.85 10.37 -10.79
N HIS A 264 -4.03 10.22 -11.38
CA HIS A 264 -5.29 10.40 -10.67
C HIS A 264 -5.46 9.34 -9.57
N ILE A 265 -5.25 8.06 -9.89
CA ILE A 265 -5.33 6.96 -8.92
C ILE A 265 -4.32 7.15 -7.78
N VAL A 266 -3.08 7.55 -8.10
CA VAL A 266 -2.05 7.84 -7.10
C VAL A 266 -2.46 8.99 -6.18
N ARG A 267 -3.08 10.04 -6.71
CA ARG A 267 -3.62 11.14 -5.91
C ARG A 267 -4.72 10.66 -4.95
N VAL A 268 -5.64 9.83 -5.42
CA VAL A 268 -6.70 9.26 -4.56
C VAL A 268 -6.10 8.45 -3.41
N MET A 269 -5.02 7.71 -3.67
CA MET A 269 -4.28 7.00 -2.62
C MET A 269 -3.62 7.97 -1.63
N ALA A 270 -3.09 9.11 -2.10
CA ALA A 270 -2.48 10.14 -1.26
C ALA A 270 -3.41 10.54 -0.12
N ASP A 271 -4.65 10.84 -0.48
CA ASP A 271 -5.63 11.29 0.48
C ASP A 271 -6.00 10.20 1.49
N PHE A 272 -6.02 8.92 1.06
CA PHE A 272 -6.23 7.78 1.96
C PHE A 272 -5.10 7.63 2.98
N VAL A 273 -3.85 7.79 2.54
CA VAL A 273 -2.69 7.75 3.43
C VAL A 273 -2.68 8.93 4.40
N ARG A 274 -3.10 10.13 3.96
CA ARG A 274 -3.16 11.34 4.79
C ARG A 274 -4.25 11.31 5.86
N THR A 275 -5.40 10.69 5.59
CA THR A 275 -6.54 10.70 6.52
C THR A 275 -6.42 9.60 7.57
N THR A 276 -6.34 10.00 8.85
CA THR A 276 -6.41 9.05 9.99
C THR A 276 -7.81 8.54 10.25
N ASP A 277 -8.83 9.31 9.89
CA ASP A 277 -10.23 8.92 9.99
C ASP A 277 -10.65 8.23 8.69
N GLU A 278 -11.51 7.21 8.78
CA GLU A 278 -12.19 6.53 7.66
C GLU A 278 -13.18 7.47 6.91
N ARG A 279 -12.91 8.78 6.87
CA ARG A 279 -13.73 9.79 6.19
C ARG A 279 -13.61 9.57 4.68
N PRO A 280 -14.72 9.58 3.93
CA PRO A 280 -14.67 9.68 2.48
C PRO A 280 -13.92 10.96 2.10
N ILE A 281 -12.84 10.78 1.35
CA ILE A 281 -12.02 11.85 0.82
C ILE A 281 -12.87 12.62 -0.19
N PHE A 282 -13.16 13.88 0.14
CA PHE A 282 -13.78 14.81 -0.79
C PHE A 282 -12.98 16.10 -0.79
N GLU A 283 -12.17 16.30 -1.83
CA GLU A 283 -11.81 17.63 -2.27
C GLU A 283 -12.28 17.83 -3.71
N GLN A 284 -12.90 18.98 -3.98
CA GLN A 284 -13.46 19.37 -5.28
C GLN A 284 -12.42 19.34 -6.42
N THR A 285 -11.13 19.37 -6.08
CA THR A 285 -9.97 19.23 -6.99
C THR A 285 -9.93 17.88 -7.72
N ALA A 286 -10.62 16.84 -7.24
CA ALA A 286 -10.71 15.55 -7.91
C ALA A 286 -11.53 15.58 -9.22
N VAL A 287 -12.59 16.40 -9.31
CA VAL A 287 -13.54 16.40 -10.45
C VAL A 287 -12.83 16.76 -11.76
N ALA A 288 -11.96 17.77 -11.72
CA ALA A 288 -11.30 18.31 -12.91
C ALA A 288 -10.26 17.36 -13.53
N THR A 289 -9.69 16.46 -12.73
CA THR A 289 -8.69 15.48 -13.22
C THR A 289 -9.29 14.15 -13.63
N LEU A 290 -10.52 13.87 -13.18
CA LEU A 290 -11.23 12.62 -13.45
C LEU A 290 -11.59 12.47 -14.93
N ASP A 291 -12.00 13.56 -15.60
CA ASP A 291 -12.34 13.51 -17.03
C ASP A 291 -11.13 13.14 -17.90
N LEU A 292 -9.93 13.61 -17.54
CA LEU A 292 -8.68 13.24 -18.21
C LEU A 292 -8.32 11.78 -17.94
N ALA A 293 -8.49 11.31 -16.70
CA ALA A 293 -8.26 9.91 -16.34
C ALA A 293 -9.20 8.94 -17.08
N ALA A 294 -10.45 9.36 -17.33
CA ALA A 294 -11.48 8.54 -17.96
C ALA A 294 -11.34 8.39 -19.49
N GLN A 295 -10.48 9.17 -20.14
CA GLN A 295 -10.34 9.15 -21.60
C GLN A 295 -9.52 7.96 -22.10
N ALA A 296 -8.43 7.62 -21.41
CA ALA A 296 -7.52 6.55 -21.82
C ALA A 296 -6.85 5.89 -20.61
N PRO A 297 -7.59 5.05 -19.85
CA PRO A 297 -6.98 4.26 -18.79
C PRO A 297 -5.91 3.31 -19.37
N PRO A 298 -4.75 3.14 -18.71
CA PRO A 298 -3.65 2.28 -19.20
C PRO A 298 -3.95 0.79 -19.11
N SER A 299 -4.91 0.39 -18.28
CA SER A 299 -5.38 -0.98 -18.10
C SER A 299 -6.86 -1.00 -17.75
N TYR A 300 -7.49 -2.18 -17.87
CA TYR A 300 -8.89 -2.36 -17.46
C TYR A 300 -9.06 -2.16 -15.96
N GLU A 301 -8.09 -2.59 -15.16
CA GLU A 301 -8.07 -2.38 -13.70
C GLU A 301 -7.99 -0.89 -13.35
N ALA A 302 -7.09 -0.14 -13.99
CA ALA A 302 -7.01 1.30 -13.80
C ALA A 302 -8.34 1.98 -14.20
N GLY A 303 -8.99 1.55 -15.29
CA GLY A 303 -10.30 2.05 -15.68
C GLY A 303 -11.39 1.74 -14.65
N ALA A 304 -11.39 0.53 -14.08
CA ALA A 304 -12.31 0.14 -13.02
C ALA A 304 -12.08 0.95 -11.73
N MET A 305 -10.83 1.29 -11.40
CA MET A 305 -10.50 2.18 -10.29
C MET A 305 -10.98 3.62 -10.51
N VAL A 306 -10.80 4.16 -11.72
CA VAL A 306 -11.35 5.46 -12.11
C VAL A 306 -12.88 5.46 -12.04
N ALA A 307 -13.53 4.36 -12.47
CA ALA A 307 -14.97 4.18 -12.33
C ALA A 307 -15.42 4.19 -10.86
N ALA A 308 -14.70 3.47 -9.99
CA ALA A 308 -14.96 3.43 -8.55
C ALA A 308 -14.83 4.81 -7.91
N HIS A 309 -13.82 5.60 -8.32
CA HIS A 309 -13.67 6.96 -7.83
C HIS A 309 -14.78 7.89 -8.32
N ALA A 310 -15.19 7.80 -9.60
CA ALA A 310 -16.33 8.54 -10.13
C ALA A 310 -17.63 8.27 -9.34
N TRP A 311 -17.87 7.01 -8.98
CA TRP A 311 -18.98 6.61 -8.11
C TRP A 311 -18.88 7.26 -6.72
N ASN A 312 -17.72 7.19 -6.07
CA ASN A 312 -17.53 7.80 -4.75
C ASN A 312 -17.81 9.30 -4.77
N MET A 313 -17.36 9.97 -5.82
CA MET A 313 -17.57 11.41 -5.98
C MET A 313 -19.06 11.76 -6.08
N GLN A 314 -19.86 10.91 -6.74
CA GLN A 314 -21.31 11.08 -6.75
C GLN A 314 -21.91 10.89 -5.35
N ILE A 315 -21.48 9.86 -4.62
CA ILE A 315 -21.99 9.57 -3.28
C ILE A 315 -21.71 10.71 -2.31
N ALA A 316 -20.52 11.28 -2.34
CA ALA A 316 -20.16 12.35 -1.43
C ALA A 316 -20.70 13.73 -1.87
N LEU A 317 -21.00 13.96 -3.16
CA LEU A 317 -21.82 15.09 -3.58
C LEU A 317 -23.22 15.05 -2.93
N LEU A 318 -23.86 13.88 -2.94
CA LEU A 318 -25.15 13.68 -2.26
C LEU A 318 -25.04 13.93 -0.74
N GLU A 319 -23.91 13.57 -0.11
CA GLU A 319 -23.70 13.81 1.33
C GLU A 319 -23.55 15.29 1.65
N ALA A 320 -22.74 16.00 0.85
CA ALA A 320 -22.49 17.43 1.02
C ALA A 320 -23.77 18.27 0.89
N ARG A 321 -24.83 17.72 0.26
CA ARG A 321 -26.14 18.37 0.12
C ARG A 321 -27.20 17.85 1.09
N ASN A 322 -26.87 16.88 1.93
CA ASN A 322 -27.81 16.19 2.81
C ASN A 322 -29.04 15.63 2.08
N VAL A 323 -28.84 15.16 0.83
CA VAL A 323 -29.89 14.59 0.00
C VAL A 323 -29.72 13.08 -0.03
N SER A 324 -30.82 12.33 0.14
CA SER A 324 -30.79 10.87 -0.03
C SER A 324 -30.73 10.49 -1.52
N VAL A 325 -30.27 9.28 -1.86
CA VAL A 325 -30.28 8.78 -3.26
C VAL A 325 -31.71 8.78 -3.86
N ARG A 326 -32.74 8.84 -3.00
CA ARG A 326 -34.16 8.84 -3.38
C ARG A 326 -34.74 10.25 -3.60
N GLU A 327 -34.08 11.29 -3.08
CA GLU A 327 -34.46 12.68 -3.29
C GLU A 327 -33.63 13.26 -4.45
N GLN A 328 -34.25 14.06 -5.31
CA GLN A 328 -33.57 14.57 -6.50
C GLN A 328 -32.71 15.79 -6.14
N LEU A 329 -31.41 15.70 -6.41
CA LEU A 329 -30.57 16.88 -6.61
C LEU A 329 -31.20 17.76 -7.70
N SER A 330 -30.98 19.07 -7.65
CA SER A 330 -31.46 20.01 -8.66
C SER A 330 -30.32 20.85 -9.24
N GLY A 331 -30.57 21.53 -10.36
CA GLY A 331 -29.61 22.43 -10.99
C GLY A 331 -28.29 21.74 -11.39
N GLU A 332 -27.17 22.42 -11.12
CA GLU A 332 -25.82 21.98 -11.47
C GLU A 332 -25.39 20.71 -10.72
N ASP A 333 -25.80 20.53 -9.47
CA ASP A 333 -25.46 19.34 -8.68
C ASP A 333 -26.09 18.08 -9.31
N ARG A 334 -27.31 18.19 -9.86
CA ARG A 334 -27.95 17.07 -10.58
C ARG A 334 -27.15 16.71 -11.83
N ALA A 335 -26.79 17.69 -12.64
CA ALA A 335 -26.04 17.48 -13.86
C ALA A 335 -24.66 16.85 -13.58
N LEU A 336 -23.98 17.29 -12.51
CA LEU A 336 -22.72 16.70 -12.08
C LEU A 336 -22.89 15.24 -11.62
N ALA A 337 -23.92 14.96 -10.81
CA ALA A 337 -24.20 13.61 -10.33
C ALA A 337 -24.53 12.64 -11.47
N GLU A 338 -25.34 13.07 -12.44
CA GLU A 338 -25.67 12.29 -13.65
C GLU A 338 -24.40 12.00 -14.47
N ARG A 339 -23.57 13.02 -14.72
CA ARG A 339 -22.29 12.86 -15.44
C ARG A 339 -21.35 11.86 -14.76
N LEU A 340 -21.17 11.97 -13.45
CA LEU A 340 -20.31 11.07 -12.67
C LEU A 340 -20.82 9.62 -12.73
N ASN A 341 -22.13 9.42 -12.63
CA ASN A 341 -22.75 8.10 -12.74
C ASN A 341 -22.58 7.50 -14.14
N GLU A 342 -22.84 8.26 -15.20
CA GLU A 342 -22.65 7.81 -16.58
C GLU A 342 -21.20 7.41 -16.85
N MET A 343 -20.24 8.20 -16.36
CA MET A 343 -18.82 7.89 -16.45
C MET A 343 -18.47 6.60 -15.70
N ALA A 344 -18.95 6.44 -14.47
CA ALA A 344 -18.72 5.23 -13.68
C ALA A 344 -19.26 3.98 -14.38
N GLN A 345 -20.49 4.04 -14.91
CA GLN A 345 -21.12 2.92 -15.61
C GLN A 345 -20.38 2.58 -16.91
N ARG A 346 -20.05 3.59 -17.72
CA ARG A 346 -19.33 3.40 -18.99
C ARG A 346 -17.96 2.78 -18.78
N LEU A 347 -17.17 3.29 -17.83
CA LEU A 347 -15.82 2.80 -17.57
C LEU A 347 -15.83 1.38 -17.00
N ALA A 348 -16.75 1.05 -16.11
CA ALA A 348 -16.79 -0.31 -15.59
C ALA A 348 -17.30 -1.33 -16.61
N ALA A 349 -18.28 -0.96 -17.45
CA ALA A 349 -18.71 -1.82 -18.55
C ALA A 349 -17.56 -2.11 -19.52
N TRP A 350 -16.76 -1.08 -19.85
CA TRP A 350 -15.54 -1.22 -20.63
C TRP A 350 -14.51 -2.13 -19.95
N ALA A 351 -14.26 -1.93 -18.65
CA ALA A 351 -13.31 -2.73 -17.88
C ALA A 351 -13.73 -4.22 -17.79
N LEU A 352 -15.00 -4.50 -17.51
CA LEU A 352 -15.54 -5.87 -17.44
C LEU A 352 -15.47 -6.59 -18.78
N ALA A 353 -15.72 -5.90 -19.89
CA ALA A 353 -15.63 -6.49 -21.22
C ALA A 353 -14.19 -6.93 -21.54
N GLY A 354 -13.20 -6.20 -21.07
CA GLY A 354 -11.78 -6.49 -21.31
C GLY A 354 -11.11 -7.39 -20.26
N ALA A 355 -11.61 -7.40 -19.04
CA ALA A 355 -11.07 -8.14 -17.91
C ALA A 355 -12.21 -8.81 -17.12
N PRO A 356 -12.75 -9.94 -17.61
CA PRO A 356 -13.93 -10.59 -17.01
C PRO A 356 -13.67 -11.21 -15.63
N TYR A 357 -12.41 -11.30 -15.19
CA TYR A 357 -12.04 -11.69 -13.83
C TYR A 357 -12.23 -10.55 -12.82
N LEU A 358 -12.44 -9.31 -13.28
CA LEU A 358 -12.87 -8.22 -12.42
C LEU A 358 -14.31 -8.45 -12.03
N THR A 359 -14.58 -8.39 -10.74
CA THR A 359 -15.95 -8.35 -10.24
C THR A 359 -16.33 -6.90 -10.03
N VAL A 360 -17.38 -6.43 -10.70
CA VAL A 360 -18.00 -5.12 -10.44
C VAL A 360 -19.43 -5.36 -9.97
N ASN A 361 -19.72 -4.99 -8.73
CA ASN A 361 -21.05 -5.10 -8.16
C ASN A 361 -21.69 -3.72 -8.04
N TYR A 362 -22.72 -3.46 -8.83
CA TYR A 362 -23.60 -2.31 -8.68
C TYR A 362 -24.83 -2.75 -7.90
N GLY A 363 -24.98 -2.35 -6.64
CA GLY A 363 -26.05 -2.92 -5.83
C GLY A 363 -26.77 -1.95 -4.94
N GLY A 364 -27.48 -0.94 -5.48
CA GLY A 364 -28.55 -0.15 -4.83
C GLY A 364 -28.17 0.73 -3.63
N LEU A 365 -27.19 0.30 -2.83
CA LEU A 365 -26.40 0.93 -1.76
C LEU A 365 -25.04 0.21 -1.57
N ARG A 366 -24.58 -0.62 -2.52
CA ARG A 366 -23.31 -1.38 -2.50
C ARG A 366 -22.47 -0.88 -3.68
N GLY A 367 -21.42 -0.13 -3.38
CA GLY A 367 -20.58 0.56 -4.37
C GLY A 367 -19.74 -0.38 -5.23
N ILE A 368 -18.91 0.20 -6.09
CA ILE A 368 -18.06 -0.55 -7.03
C ILE A 368 -16.92 -1.24 -6.27
N ARG A 369 -17.03 -2.55 -6.04
CA ARG A 369 -15.84 -3.36 -5.74
C ARG A 369 -15.10 -3.63 -7.05
N VAL A 370 -13.78 -3.62 -7.01
CA VAL A 370 -12.86 -4.04 -8.07
C VAL A 370 -11.79 -4.89 -7.41
N SER A 371 -11.91 -6.20 -7.55
CA SER A 371 -10.92 -7.15 -7.08
C SER A 371 -10.61 -8.13 -8.20
N ARG A 372 -9.35 -8.56 -8.30
CA ARG A 372 -8.99 -9.74 -9.11
C ARG A 372 -9.63 -10.97 -8.49
N GLY A 373 -10.73 -11.46 -9.06
CA GLY A 373 -11.31 -12.74 -8.68
C GLY A 373 -10.56 -13.90 -9.32
N GLN A 374 -10.57 -15.08 -8.68
CA GLN A 374 -10.51 -16.32 -9.46
C GLN A 374 -11.73 -16.35 -10.39
N PRO A 375 -11.64 -16.91 -11.61
CA PRO A 375 -12.77 -16.96 -12.54
C PRO A 375 -14.01 -17.52 -11.82
N TRP A 376 -15.13 -16.81 -11.94
CA TRP A 376 -16.40 -17.23 -11.38
C TRP A 376 -16.76 -18.62 -11.92
N VAL A 377 -16.71 -19.65 -11.06
CA VAL A 377 -17.30 -20.96 -11.35
C VAL A 377 -18.75 -20.88 -10.87
N PRO A 378 -19.74 -20.95 -11.78
CA PRO A 378 -21.14 -21.05 -11.36
C PRO A 378 -21.30 -22.29 -10.49
N THR A 379 -21.62 -22.11 -9.21
CA THR A 379 -22.27 -23.18 -8.45
C THR A 379 -23.67 -23.36 -9.03
N PRO A 380 -24.05 -24.56 -9.49
CA PRO A 380 -25.42 -24.85 -9.88
C PRO A 380 -26.35 -24.52 -8.71
N ARG A 381 -27.46 -23.86 -9.00
CA ARG A 381 -28.54 -23.69 -8.02
C ARG A 381 -29.12 -25.07 -7.72
N GLU A 382 -29.15 -25.44 -6.44
CA GLU A 382 -30.21 -26.30 -5.88
C GLU A 382 -31.18 -25.43 -5.09
#